data_AF-A0A4S2T8M0-F1
#
_entry.id   AF-A0A4S2T8M0-F1
#
_cell.length_a   1.000
_cell.length_b   1.000
_cell.length_c   1.000
_cell.angle_alpha   90.00
_cell.angle_beta   90.00
_cell.angle_gamma   90.00
#
_symmetry.space_group_name_H-M   'P 1'
#
loop_
_entity.id
_entity.type
_entity.pdbx_description
1 polymer ?
#
loop_
_entity_poly.entity_id
_entity_poly.type
_entity_poly.pdbx_seq_one_letter_code
_entity_poly.pdbx_strand_id
1 'polypeptide(L)'
;MTRPSSPKTGSVPTRVTIDGIPDYPAVVNPADRWNGFVSPFFTLDTVRLLSAETLKDAAKYGYDCSDTIHVIDGGTDSNGAPRAVVLHIRWMYLEDEGPAQVTSVINPRKEDGLYGIGGWEWTWSISTWDCACSSWYYHETDPCPNCGGERPSRFELAA
;
A
#
# COMPACT_ATOMS: atom_id res chain seq x y z
N MET A 1 15.85 -13.21 -19.47
CA MET A 1 15.14 -13.67 -18.25
C MET A 1 15.77 -12.97 -17.07
N THR A 2 15.21 -11.84 -16.64
CA THR A 2 15.75 -10.99 -15.57
C THR A 2 15.28 -11.55 -14.23
N ARG A 3 16.21 -11.90 -13.35
CA ARG A 3 15.91 -12.35 -11.98
C ARG A 3 15.16 -11.23 -11.25
N PRO A 4 13.98 -11.48 -10.64
CA PRO A 4 13.34 -10.47 -9.82
C PRO A 4 14.31 -10.08 -8.70
N SER A 5 14.53 -8.78 -8.54
CA SER A 5 15.27 -8.20 -7.43
C SER A 5 14.68 -8.71 -6.13
N SER A 6 15.51 -9.34 -5.28
CA SER A 6 15.08 -9.70 -3.92
C SER A 6 14.59 -8.44 -3.19
N PRO A 7 13.49 -8.53 -2.41
CA PRO A 7 13.13 -7.49 -1.47
C PRO A 7 14.33 -7.13 -0.58
N LYS A 8 14.43 -5.88 -0.11
CA LYS A 8 15.36 -5.52 0.98
C LYS A 8 15.25 -6.59 2.07
N THR A 9 16.39 -7.08 2.57
CA THR A 9 16.48 -8.17 3.54
C THR A 9 15.44 -8.00 4.66
N GLY A 10 14.49 -8.93 4.77
CA GLY A 10 13.42 -8.89 5.79
C GLY A 10 12.04 -8.39 5.33
N SER A 11 11.91 -7.87 4.11
CA SER A 11 10.59 -7.52 3.56
C SER A 11 9.79 -8.75 3.13
N VAL A 12 8.50 -8.77 3.44
CA VAL A 12 7.56 -9.86 3.17
C VAL A 12 6.33 -9.37 2.42
N PRO A 13 5.80 -10.16 1.46
CA PRO A 13 4.48 -9.92 0.90
C PRO A 13 3.40 -10.14 1.97
N THR A 14 2.43 -9.22 2.02
CA THR A 14 1.25 -9.31 2.88
C THR A 14 0.13 -8.37 2.37
N ARG A 15 -0.87 -8.11 3.22
CA ARG A 15 -1.89 -7.10 3.04
C ARG A 15 -1.85 -6.11 4.20
N VAL A 16 -2.09 -4.83 3.90
CA VAL A 16 -2.13 -3.75 4.90
C VAL A 16 -3.43 -2.96 4.80
N THR A 17 -3.81 -2.33 5.90
CA THR A 17 -5.01 -1.49 6.02
C THR A 17 -4.73 -0.31 6.94
N ILE A 18 -5.45 0.80 6.79
CA ILE A 18 -5.43 1.91 7.76
C ILE A 18 -6.41 1.58 8.91
N ASP A 19 -7.68 1.34 8.59
CA ASP A 19 -8.77 1.16 9.57
C ASP A 19 -9.53 -0.18 9.42
N GLY A 20 -8.81 -1.27 9.15
CA GLY A 20 -9.37 -2.61 8.95
C GLY A 20 -9.72 -2.98 7.50
N ILE A 21 -10.66 -2.28 6.85
CA ILE A 21 -11.10 -2.57 5.47
C ILE A 21 -11.19 -1.27 4.67
N PRO A 22 -10.76 -1.27 3.38
CA PRO A 22 -10.18 -2.38 2.62
C PRO A 22 -8.72 -2.68 2.97
N ASP A 23 -8.27 -3.90 2.69
CA ASP A 23 -6.86 -4.28 2.76
C ASP A 23 -6.22 -4.37 1.37
N TYR A 24 -4.94 -4.02 1.30
CA TYR A 24 -4.21 -3.82 0.06
C TYR A 24 -2.99 -4.71 0.00
N PRO A 25 -2.77 -5.46 -1.10
CA PRO A 25 -1.53 -6.21 -1.31
C PRO A 25 -0.32 -5.27 -1.27
N ALA A 26 0.65 -5.59 -0.41
CA ALA A 26 1.82 -4.77 -0.16
C ALA A 26 3.05 -5.62 0.17
N VAL A 27 4.21 -4.99 0.04
CA VAL A 27 5.48 -5.49 0.58
C VAL A 27 5.85 -4.62 1.77
N VAL A 28 6.04 -5.24 2.93
CA VAL A 28 6.37 -4.56 4.20
C VAL A 28 7.62 -5.15 4.79
N ASN A 29 8.41 -4.36 5.52
CA ASN A 29 9.36 -4.91 6.50
C ASN A 29 8.67 -4.89 7.88
N PRO A 30 8.27 -6.04 8.46
CA PRO A 30 7.53 -6.05 9.72
C PRO A 30 8.34 -5.52 10.91
N ALA A 31 9.67 -5.47 10.81
CA ALA A 31 10.55 -4.92 11.83
C ALA A 31 10.72 -3.39 11.72
N ASP A 32 10.38 -2.80 10.57
CA ASP A 32 10.52 -1.37 10.32
C ASP A 32 9.20 -0.66 10.63
N ARG A 33 9.04 -0.26 11.90
CA ARG A 33 7.79 0.30 12.43
C ARG A 33 7.97 1.69 13.02
N TRP A 34 6.95 2.52 12.82
CA TRP A 34 6.78 3.84 13.40
C TRP A 34 5.52 3.85 14.26
N ASN A 35 5.66 4.08 15.57
CA ASN A 35 4.52 4.05 16.50
C ASN A 35 3.69 2.75 16.41
N GLY A 36 4.32 1.63 16.04
CA GLY A 36 3.66 0.34 15.82
C GLY A 36 3.12 0.10 14.40
N PHE A 37 3.03 1.15 13.58
CA PHE A 37 2.59 1.09 12.19
C PHE A 37 3.73 0.76 11.23
N VAL A 38 3.41 0.08 10.13
CA VAL A 38 4.38 -0.31 9.10
C VAL A 38 4.48 0.74 7.99
N SER A 39 5.55 0.68 7.20
CA SER A 39 5.71 1.52 6.00
C SER A 39 5.64 0.65 4.73
N PRO A 40 4.45 0.49 4.13
CA PRO A 40 4.22 -0.42 3.01
C PRO A 40 4.70 0.11 1.67
N PHE A 41 4.98 -0.83 0.77
CA PHE A 41 5.30 -0.58 -0.63
C PHE A 41 4.32 -1.32 -1.54
N PHE A 42 3.81 -0.63 -2.55
CA PHE A 42 2.68 -1.08 -3.37
C PHE A 42 3.04 -1.17 -4.85
N THR A 43 2.40 -2.08 -5.57
CA THR A 43 2.43 -2.09 -7.04
C THR A 43 1.63 -0.92 -7.59
N LEU A 44 1.89 -0.50 -8.84
CA LEU A 44 1.12 0.58 -9.47
C LEU A 44 -0.39 0.31 -9.48
N ASP A 45 -0.80 -0.94 -9.70
CA ASP A 45 -2.21 -1.31 -9.66
C ASP A 45 -2.83 -1.13 -8.27
N THR A 46 -2.11 -1.50 -7.21
CA THR A 46 -2.57 -1.22 -5.85
C THR A 46 -2.61 0.29 -5.57
N VAL A 47 -1.67 1.08 -6.10
CA VAL A 47 -1.70 2.54 -5.98
C VAL A 47 -2.93 3.14 -6.68
N ARG A 48 -3.35 2.58 -7.83
CA ARG A 48 -4.61 3.00 -8.49
C ARG A 48 -5.84 2.71 -7.63
N LEU A 49 -5.86 1.56 -6.94
CA LEU A 49 -6.92 1.26 -5.97
C LEU A 49 -6.93 2.26 -4.80
N LEU A 50 -5.76 2.56 -4.23
CA LEU A 50 -5.60 3.56 -3.18
C LEU A 50 -6.05 4.96 -3.65
N SER A 51 -5.74 5.32 -4.89
CA SER A 51 -6.18 6.58 -5.48
C SER A 51 -7.72 6.67 -5.53
N ALA A 52 -8.38 5.60 -5.99
CA ALA A 52 -9.84 5.56 -6.03
C ALA A 52 -10.47 5.66 -4.63
N GLU A 53 -9.95 4.93 -3.64
CA GLU A 53 -10.52 4.94 -2.28
C GLU A 53 -10.23 6.25 -1.55
N THR A 54 -9.02 6.81 -1.62
CA THR A 54 -8.71 8.10 -0.98
C THR A 54 -9.53 9.26 -1.57
N LEU A 55 -9.79 9.25 -2.89
CA LEU A 55 -10.70 10.23 -3.51
C LEU A 55 -12.15 10.09 -3.04
N LYS A 56 -12.61 8.84 -2.85
CA LYS A 56 -13.95 8.54 -2.33
C LYS A 56 -14.08 8.97 -0.86
N ASP A 57 -13.05 8.75 -0.05
CA ASP A 57 -13.01 9.20 1.34
C ASP A 57 -12.98 10.72 1.45
N ALA A 58 -12.14 11.40 0.66
CA ALA A 58 -12.13 12.86 0.60
C ALA A 58 -13.49 13.44 0.16
N ALA A 59 -14.17 12.80 -0.82
CA ALA A 59 -15.51 13.20 -1.23
C ALA A 59 -16.57 12.98 -0.13
N LYS A 60 -16.39 11.97 0.73
CA LYS A 60 -17.33 11.61 1.79
C LYS A 60 -17.13 12.42 3.07
N TYR A 61 -15.88 12.61 3.48
CA TYR A 61 -15.51 13.18 4.79
C TYR A 61 -14.95 14.61 4.69
N GLY A 62 -14.62 15.06 3.47
CA GLY A 62 -14.03 16.36 3.21
C GLY A 62 -12.51 16.29 3.05
N TYR A 63 -11.98 17.29 2.34
CA TYR A 63 -10.54 17.42 2.06
C TYR A 63 -9.75 17.92 3.28
N ASP A 64 -10.40 18.52 4.29
CA ASP A 64 -9.71 19.00 5.50
C ASP A 64 -9.26 17.88 6.46
N CYS A 65 -9.63 16.63 6.17
CA CYS A 65 -9.28 15.46 7.01
C CYS A 65 -8.79 14.25 6.22
N SER A 66 -8.67 14.37 4.89
CA SER A 66 -8.31 13.27 4.01
C SER A 66 -7.22 13.69 3.03
N ASP A 67 -6.10 12.99 3.08
CA ASP A 67 -5.10 13.02 2.02
C ASP A 67 -5.63 12.28 0.78
N THR A 68 -5.13 12.65 -0.39
CA THR A 68 -5.46 11.93 -1.63
C THR A 68 -4.23 11.44 -2.36
N ILE A 69 -4.37 10.26 -2.98
CA ILE A 69 -3.44 9.77 -3.98
C ILE A 69 -4.03 10.00 -5.36
N HIS A 70 -3.23 10.53 -6.27
CA HIS A 70 -3.59 10.69 -7.67
C HIS A 70 -2.62 9.90 -8.55
N VAL A 71 -3.15 9.17 -9.51
CA VAL A 71 -2.36 8.51 -10.55
C VAL A 71 -2.70 9.15 -11.89
N ILE A 72 -1.70 9.68 -12.59
CA ILE A 72 -1.82 10.24 -13.92
C ILE A 72 -1.14 9.29 -14.90
N ASP A 73 -1.93 8.59 -15.71
CA ASP A 73 -1.43 7.64 -16.71
C ASP A 73 -0.94 8.35 -17.98
N GLY A 74 0.23 7.93 -18.47
CA GLY A 74 0.88 8.41 -19.68
C GLY A 74 1.05 7.34 -20.76
N GLY A 75 0.25 6.26 -20.70
CA GLY A 75 0.36 5.11 -21.59
C GLY A 75 1.55 4.21 -21.24
N THR A 76 2.21 3.66 -22.24
CA THR A 76 3.42 2.82 -22.07
C THR A 76 4.64 3.45 -22.75
N ASP A 77 5.83 3.08 -22.27
CA ASP A 77 7.08 3.41 -22.94
C ASP A 77 7.35 2.47 -24.12
N SER A 78 8.50 2.68 -24.79
CA SER A 78 8.92 1.87 -25.95
C SER A 78 9.15 0.39 -25.62
N ASN A 79 9.29 0.04 -24.35
CA ASN A 79 9.47 -1.33 -23.88
C ASN A 79 8.16 -1.94 -23.36
N GLY A 80 7.04 -1.21 -23.45
CA GLY A 80 5.74 -1.63 -22.93
C GLY A 80 5.56 -1.40 -21.43
N ALA A 81 6.50 -0.75 -20.74
CA ALA A 81 6.36 -0.46 -19.32
C ALA A 81 5.39 0.72 -19.11
N PRO A 82 4.46 0.65 -18.13
CA PRO A 82 3.50 1.73 -17.89
C PRO A 82 4.22 3.01 -17.45
N ARG A 83 3.77 4.15 -17.99
CA ARG A 83 4.16 5.48 -17.55
C ARG A 83 3.06 6.02 -16.66
N ALA A 84 3.39 6.31 -15.41
CA ALA A 84 2.47 6.95 -14.48
C ALA A 84 3.21 7.95 -13.60
N VAL A 85 2.56 9.07 -13.30
CA VAL A 85 2.96 9.99 -12.24
C VAL A 85 2.03 9.76 -11.05
N VAL A 86 2.61 9.48 -9.89
CA VAL A 86 1.86 9.32 -8.64
C VAL A 86 2.08 10.55 -7.78
N LEU A 87 0.98 11.16 -7.35
CA LEU A 87 0.97 12.32 -6.47
C LEU A 87 0.30 11.96 -5.15
N HIS A 88 0.82 12.50 -4.07
CA HIS A 88 0.18 12.53 -2.76
C HIS A 88 -0.05 13.98 -2.38
N ILE A 89 -1.29 14.31 -2.00
CA ILE A 89 -1.70 15.67 -1.64
C ILE A 89 -2.26 15.69 -0.22
N ARG A 90 -1.67 16.53 0.63
CA ARG A 90 -2.06 16.74 2.03
C ARG A 90 -2.93 17.99 2.18
N TRP A 91 -4.21 17.86 1.83
CA TRP A 91 -5.13 18.99 1.64
C TRP A 91 -5.33 19.85 2.89
N MET A 92 -5.34 19.24 4.07
CA MET A 92 -5.55 19.94 5.34
C MET A 92 -4.50 21.03 5.64
N TYR A 93 -3.36 21.00 4.95
CA TYR A 93 -2.28 21.97 5.09
C TYR A 93 -2.16 22.94 3.90
N LEU A 94 -3.06 22.87 2.92
CA LEU A 94 -2.92 23.60 1.65
C LEU A 94 -2.87 25.12 1.85
N GLU A 95 -3.75 25.66 2.68
CA GLU A 95 -3.86 27.11 2.90
C GLU A 95 -2.64 27.67 3.66
N ASP A 96 -2.03 26.87 4.54
CA ASP A 96 -0.92 27.29 5.39
C ASP A 96 0.45 27.06 4.72
N GLU A 97 0.64 25.93 4.04
CA GLU A 97 1.94 25.52 3.46
C GLU A 97 2.06 25.83 1.96
N GLY A 98 0.94 25.97 1.26
CA GLY A 98 0.88 26.20 -0.18
C GLY A 98 1.03 24.92 -1.02
N PRO A 99 0.65 24.98 -2.33
CA PRO A 99 0.49 23.81 -3.17
C PRO A 99 1.77 22.99 -3.41
N ALA A 100 2.94 23.64 -3.46
CA ALA A 100 4.20 22.95 -3.72
C ALA A 100 4.69 22.13 -2.51
N GLN A 101 4.24 22.46 -1.30
CA GLN A 101 4.67 21.84 -0.05
C GLN A 101 3.74 20.69 0.34
N VAL A 102 2.45 20.81 0.01
CA VAL A 102 1.47 19.74 0.27
C VAL A 102 1.43 18.68 -0.83
N THR A 103 2.05 18.94 -1.99
CA THR A 103 2.09 18.00 -3.11
C THR A 103 3.44 17.28 -3.17
N SER A 104 3.41 15.95 -3.03
CA SER A 104 4.58 15.10 -3.20
C SER A 104 4.48 14.26 -4.47
N VAL A 105 5.54 14.24 -5.28
CA VAL A 105 5.69 13.28 -6.38
C VAL A 105 6.32 12.00 -5.83
N ILE A 106 5.55 10.91 -5.85
CA ILE A 106 6.01 9.62 -5.36
C ILE A 106 6.65 8.84 -6.50
N ASN A 107 7.95 8.60 -6.37
CA ASN A 107 8.69 7.77 -7.32
C ASN A 107 8.66 6.30 -6.88
N PRO A 108 8.54 5.35 -7.83
CA PRO A 108 8.76 3.96 -7.50
C PRO A 108 10.23 3.74 -7.12
N ARG A 109 10.48 2.79 -6.22
CA ARG A 109 11.83 2.33 -5.91
C ARG A 109 12.50 1.78 -7.15
N LYS A 110 13.79 2.09 -7.31
CA LYS A 110 14.59 1.64 -8.45
C LYS A 110 14.78 0.13 -8.46
N GLU A 111 14.75 -0.49 -7.29
CA GLU A 111 15.06 -1.91 -7.13
C GLU A 111 13.92 -2.78 -7.65
N ASP A 112 12.69 -2.50 -7.24
CA ASP A 112 11.53 -3.37 -7.44
C ASP A 112 10.31 -2.69 -8.07
N GLY A 113 10.40 -1.38 -8.37
CA GLY A 113 9.32 -0.63 -8.99
C GLY A 113 8.13 -0.35 -8.06
N LEU A 114 8.26 -0.60 -6.74
CA LEU A 114 7.16 -0.41 -5.79
C LEU A 114 7.13 1.02 -5.24
N TYR A 115 5.92 1.52 -4.97
CA TYR A 115 5.65 2.86 -4.49
C TYR A 115 5.44 2.85 -2.97
N GLY A 116 6.19 3.67 -2.23
CA GLY A 116 5.92 3.91 -0.82
C GLY A 116 4.84 4.95 -0.65
N ILE A 117 3.67 4.57 -0.12
CA ILE A 117 2.51 5.46 0.04
C ILE A 117 2.18 5.60 1.52
N GLY A 118 2.19 6.83 2.04
CA GLY A 118 1.83 7.13 3.44
C GLY A 118 2.73 6.50 4.50
N GLY A 119 3.90 5.96 4.13
CA GLY A 119 4.84 5.42 5.10
C GLY A 119 5.33 6.52 6.05
N TRP A 120 5.41 6.21 7.35
CA TRP A 120 5.81 7.16 8.41
C TRP A 120 4.84 8.31 8.67
N GLU A 121 3.66 8.27 8.06
CA GLU A 121 2.67 9.34 8.14
C GLU A 121 1.28 8.78 8.42
N TRP A 122 0.90 7.73 7.70
CA TRP A 122 -0.38 7.04 7.87
C TRP A 122 -0.24 5.84 8.81
N THR A 123 -1.34 5.49 9.47
CA THR A 123 -1.40 4.43 10.49
C THR A 123 -1.60 3.04 9.86
N TRP A 124 -0.73 2.69 8.90
CA TRP A 124 -0.78 1.39 8.23
C TRP A 124 -0.55 0.22 9.20
N SER A 125 -1.48 -0.73 9.21
CA SER A 125 -1.44 -1.97 9.99
C SER A 125 -1.45 -3.18 9.07
N ILE A 126 -0.73 -4.25 9.45
CA ILE A 126 -0.82 -5.53 8.74
C ILE A 126 -2.20 -6.14 8.99
N SER A 127 -2.89 -6.51 7.92
CA SER A 127 -4.19 -7.21 7.97
C SER A 127 -3.95 -8.67 8.36
N THR A 128 -4.11 -9.01 9.63
CA THR A 128 -3.87 -10.37 10.10
C THR A 128 -4.95 -11.35 9.64
N TRP A 129 -4.64 -12.65 9.57
CA TRP A 129 -5.56 -13.67 9.07
C TRP A 129 -5.30 -15.05 9.67
N ASP A 130 -6.32 -15.91 9.65
CA ASP A 130 -6.23 -17.29 10.16
C ASP A 130 -5.90 -18.28 9.04
N CYS A 131 -4.88 -19.11 9.25
CA CYS A 131 -4.57 -20.22 8.35
C CYS A 131 -5.02 -21.53 9.00
N ALA A 132 -5.62 -22.43 8.23
CA ALA A 132 -6.08 -23.73 8.72
C ALA A 132 -4.99 -24.59 9.38
N CYS A 133 -3.71 -24.34 9.09
CA CYS A 133 -2.58 -25.05 9.71
C CYS A 133 -2.15 -24.48 11.09
N SER A 134 -2.85 -23.45 11.58
CA SER A 134 -2.62 -22.79 12.87
C SER A 134 -3.95 -22.71 13.62
N SER A 135 -4.03 -23.26 14.83
CA SER A 135 -5.25 -23.17 15.65
C SER A 135 -5.20 -22.05 16.69
N TRP A 136 -4.11 -21.27 16.79
CA TRP A 136 -3.91 -20.34 17.92
C TRP A 136 -3.21 -19.01 17.59
N TYR A 137 -2.72 -18.77 16.37
CA TYR A 137 -2.03 -17.52 16.01
C TYR A 137 -2.49 -16.96 14.67
N TYR A 138 -2.80 -15.66 14.67
CA TYR A 138 -3.02 -14.90 13.45
C TYR A 138 -1.71 -14.70 12.68
N HIS A 139 -1.77 -14.79 11.36
CA HIS A 139 -0.62 -14.62 10.47
C HIS A 139 -0.53 -13.19 9.94
N GLU A 140 0.70 -12.67 9.87
CA GLU A 140 1.03 -11.37 9.29
C GLU A 140 1.58 -11.45 7.86
N THR A 141 1.98 -12.63 7.37
CA THR A 141 2.56 -12.80 6.02
C THR A 141 1.60 -13.53 5.08
N ASP A 142 1.79 -13.39 3.77
CA ASP A 142 1.01 -14.06 2.73
C ASP A 142 1.92 -14.55 1.60
N PRO A 143 2.08 -15.86 1.35
CA PRO A 143 1.36 -16.99 1.98
C PRO A 143 1.79 -17.29 3.43
N CYS A 144 1.12 -18.26 4.07
CA CYS A 144 1.46 -18.72 5.42
C CYS A 144 2.90 -19.26 5.47
N PRO A 145 3.74 -18.81 6.42
CA PRO A 145 5.16 -19.16 6.45
C PRO A 145 5.38 -20.59 6.95
N ASN A 146 4.40 -21.20 7.62
CA ASN A 146 4.51 -22.55 8.19
C ASN A 146 4.14 -23.64 7.18
N CYS A 147 2.99 -23.49 6.51
CA CYS A 147 2.45 -24.52 5.62
C CYS A 147 2.32 -24.10 4.16
N GLY A 148 2.66 -22.85 3.81
CA GLY A 148 2.53 -22.33 2.45
C GLY A 148 1.10 -22.10 1.98
N GLY A 149 0.10 -22.26 2.86
CA GLY A 149 -1.30 -22.02 2.54
C GLY A 149 -1.55 -20.56 2.15
N GLU A 150 -2.43 -20.35 1.18
CA GLU A 150 -2.82 -19.02 0.72
C GLU A 150 -3.84 -18.39 1.69
N ARG A 151 -3.80 -17.06 1.80
CA ARG A 151 -4.83 -16.33 2.54
C ARG A 151 -6.18 -16.54 1.85
N PRO A 152 -7.22 -17.03 2.57
CA PRO A 152 -8.56 -17.17 2.00
C PRO A 152 -9.02 -15.84 1.42
N SER A 153 -9.66 -15.88 0.25
CA SER A 153 -10.31 -14.67 -0.22
C SER A 153 -11.43 -14.32 0.77
N ARG A 154 -11.55 -13.05 1.19
CA ARG A 154 -12.59 -12.69 2.16
C ARG A 154 -14.02 -12.86 1.63
N PHE A 155 -14.21 -13.18 0.34
CA PHE A 155 -15.49 -13.60 -0.22
C PHE A 155 -15.86 -15.06 0.12
N GLU A 156 -14.88 -15.91 0.44
CA GLU A 156 -15.08 -17.32 0.81
C GLU A 156 -15.40 -17.51 2.30
N LEU A 157 -15.07 -16.52 3.15
CA LEU A 157 -15.35 -16.57 4.61
C LEU A 157 -16.79 -16.15 4.98
N ALA A 158 -17.62 -15.82 3.98
CA ALA A 158 -19.01 -15.40 4.16
C ALA A 158 -20.05 -16.45 3.70
N ALA A 159 -19.60 -17.69 3.42
CA ALA A 159 -20.45 -18.85 3.08
C ALA A 159 -20.45 -19.87 4.22
#